data_AF-A0A3Q2ZR24-F1
#
_entry.id   AF-A0A3Q2ZR24-F1
#
_cell.length_a   1.000
_cell.length_b   1.000
_cell.length_c   1.000
_cell.angle_alpha   90.00
_cell.angle_beta   90.00
_cell.angle_gamma   90.00
#
_symmetry.space_group_name_H-M   'P 1'
#
loop_
_entity.id
_entity.type
_entity.pdbx_description
1 polymer ?
#
loop_
_entity_poly.entity_id
_entity_poly.type
_entity_poly.pdbx_seq_one_letter_code
_entity_poly.pdbx_strand_id
1 'polypeptide(L)'
;MSFSWLHCWLCFRRDAQVQSMEQTLKHAEKNLGEICSILASYTRKTAKLRDKADLLVAQLFDFSTTEGPEFQVGLKNLAEDLAMVQDYRQAQVERLETRVVAPLKAYGDIIKNKKVSLLKATTIKFSADLNREQKELQKLEKVRQRSPADRQTIVSFIDAVHTGIICVTNLKTIKGQYQQYF
;
A
#
# COMPACT_ATOMS: atom_id res chain seq x y z
N MET A 1 11.13 32.83 25.57
CA MET A 1 9.99 32.80 24.62
C MET A 1 10.29 32.09 23.27
N SER A 2 11.52 31.65 22.93
CA SER A 2 11.79 31.06 21.59
C SER A 2 11.50 29.56 21.44
N PHE A 3 11.54 28.76 22.52
CA PHE A 3 11.43 27.29 22.43
C PHE A 3 10.04 26.75 22.05
N SER A 4 8.95 27.44 22.43
CA SER A 4 7.58 26.99 22.17
C SER A 4 7.21 27.07 20.67
N TRP A 5 7.61 28.16 20.02
CA TRP A 5 7.38 28.38 18.58
C TRP A 5 8.18 27.40 17.70
N LEU A 6 9.41 27.07 18.10
CA LEU A 6 10.24 26.05 17.45
C LEU A 6 9.58 24.66 17.52
N HIS A 7 8.99 24.29 18.66
CA HIS A 7 8.30 23.00 18.82
C HIS A 7 7.04 22.91 17.97
N CYS A 8 6.24 23.98 17.92
CA CYS A 8 5.04 24.07 17.07
C CYS A 8 5.39 24.00 15.57
N TRP A 9 6.42 24.73 15.14
CA TRP A 9 6.89 24.70 13.75
C TRP A 9 7.45 23.33 13.34
N LEU A 10 8.20 22.67 14.22
CA LEU A 10 8.71 21.30 14.01
C LEU A 10 7.61 20.23 13.99
N CYS A 11 6.50 20.46 14.68
CA CYS A 11 5.31 19.62 14.69
C CYS A 11 4.55 19.78 13.35
N PHE A 12 4.24 21.01 12.96
CA PHE A 12 3.59 21.33 11.66
C PHE A 12 4.39 20.83 10.44
N ARG A 13 5.72 21.05 10.42
CA ARG A 13 6.58 20.58 9.32
C ARG A 13 6.58 19.05 9.18
N ARG A 14 6.49 18.33 10.30
CA ARG A 14 6.41 16.86 10.31
C ARG A 14 5.05 16.36 9.85
N ASP A 15 3.96 17.00 10.24
CA ASP A 15 2.62 16.60 9.80
C ASP A 15 2.45 16.78 8.28
N ALA A 16 2.95 17.90 7.73
CA ALA A 16 2.99 18.11 6.29
C ALA A 16 3.83 17.03 5.57
N GLN A 17 4.96 16.63 6.16
CA GLN A 17 5.80 15.56 5.62
C GLN A 17 5.07 14.20 5.64
N VAL A 18 4.37 13.86 6.73
CA VAL A 18 3.61 12.61 6.84
C VAL A 18 2.47 12.57 5.83
N GLN A 19 1.72 13.67 5.68
CA GLN A 19 0.64 13.76 4.70
C GLN A 19 1.16 13.58 3.27
N SER A 20 2.27 14.22 2.93
CA SER A 20 2.91 14.06 1.61
C SER A 20 3.33 12.61 1.36
N MET A 21 4.01 11.99 2.33
CA MET A 21 4.43 10.58 2.24
C MET A 21 3.23 9.64 2.05
N GLU A 22 2.13 9.91 2.74
CA GLU A 22 0.93 9.08 2.61
C GLU A 22 0.25 9.22 1.25
N GLN A 23 0.15 10.43 0.70
CA GLN A 23 -0.36 10.65 -0.65
C GLN A 23 0.50 9.90 -1.68
N THR A 24 1.83 9.94 -1.53
CA THR A 24 2.74 9.16 -2.38
C THR A 24 2.49 7.67 -2.27
N LEU A 25 2.30 7.13 -1.06
CA LEU A 25 2.00 5.70 -0.87
C LEU A 25 0.64 5.31 -1.46
N LYS A 26 -0.41 6.13 -1.30
CA LYS A 26 -1.72 5.89 -1.91
C LYS A 26 -1.64 5.88 -3.44
N HIS A 27 -0.90 6.81 -4.02
CA HIS A 27 -0.70 6.87 -5.47
C HIS A 27 0.08 5.63 -5.98
N ALA A 28 1.15 5.24 -5.28
CA ALA A 28 1.91 4.05 -5.60
C ALA A 28 1.07 2.76 -5.50
N GLU A 29 0.29 2.62 -4.42
CA GLU A 29 -0.63 1.49 -4.21
C GLU A 29 -1.63 1.34 -5.36
N LYS A 30 -2.25 2.45 -5.78
CA LYS A 30 -3.19 2.46 -6.91
C LYS A 30 -2.52 2.03 -8.21
N ASN A 31 -1.41 2.68 -8.59
CA ASN A 31 -0.74 2.39 -9.86
C ASN A 31 -0.25 0.93 -9.92
N LEU A 32 0.31 0.42 -8.84
CA LEU A 32 0.77 -0.97 -8.79
C LEU A 32 -0.39 -1.97 -8.85
N GLY A 33 -1.53 -1.64 -8.25
CA GLY A 33 -2.76 -2.42 -8.38
C GLY A 33 -3.23 -2.53 -9.84
N GLU A 34 -3.24 -1.40 -10.56
CA GLU A 34 -3.60 -1.36 -11.99
C GLU A 34 -2.63 -2.18 -12.85
N ILE A 35 -1.32 -1.99 -12.66
CA ILE A 35 -0.27 -2.75 -13.36
C ILE A 35 -0.41 -4.25 -13.08
N CYS A 36 -0.64 -4.65 -11.82
CA CYS A 36 -0.82 -6.05 -11.45
C CYS A 36 -2.07 -6.66 -12.09
N SER A 37 -3.17 -5.90 -12.20
CA SER A 37 -4.39 -6.34 -12.88
C SER A 37 -4.16 -6.58 -14.36
N ILE A 38 -3.45 -5.66 -15.04
CA ILE A 38 -3.09 -5.79 -16.46
C ILE A 38 -2.21 -7.03 -16.68
N LEU A 39 -1.16 -7.20 -15.87
CA LEU A 39 -0.27 -8.36 -15.99
C LEU A 39 -0.99 -9.67 -15.74
N ALA A 40 -1.83 -9.76 -14.71
CA ALA A 40 -2.62 -10.96 -14.45
C ALA A 40 -3.60 -11.27 -15.60
N SER A 41 -4.18 -10.23 -16.22
CA SER A 41 -5.02 -10.38 -17.42
C SER A 41 -4.22 -10.90 -18.61
N TYR A 42 -3.03 -10.35 -18.84
CA TYR A 42 -2.12 -10.79 -19.89
C TYR A 42 -1.73 -12.26 -19.71
N THR A 43 -1.26 -12.67 -18.53
CA THR A 43 -0.89 -14.06 -18.24
C THR A 43 -2.04 -15.04 -18.47
N ARG A 44 -3.26 -14.70 -18.01
CA ARG A 44 -4.45 -15.52 -18.27
C ARG A 44 -4.80 -15.61 -19.76
N LYS A 45 -4.62 -14.53 -20.53
CA LYS A 45 -4.85 -14.55 -21.98
C LYS A 45 -3.83 -15.45 -22.69
N THR A 46 -2.57 -15.43 -22.26
CA THR A 46 -1.53 -16.33 -22.79
C THR A 46 -1.86 -17.80 -22.50
N ALA A 47 -2.33 -18.11 -21.28
CA ALA A 47 -2.79 -19.47 -20.94
C ALA A 47 -3.99 -19.90 -21.82
N LYS A 48 -4.96 -19.01 -22.06
CA LYS A 48 -6.09 -19.30 -22.96
C LYS A 48 -5.68 -19.53 -24.41
N LEU A 49 -4.62 -18.87 -24.89
CA LEU A 49 -4.07 -19.13 -26.22
C LEU A 49 -3.49 -20.54 -26.32
N ARG A 50 -2.82 -21.01 -25.25
CA ARG A 50 -2.36 -22.40 -25.14
C ARG A 50 -3.54 -23.37 -25.19
N ASP A 51 -4.56 -23.17 -24.35
CA ASP A 51 -5.75 -24.05 -24.30
C ASP A 51 -6.44 -24.20 -25.66
N LYS A 52 -6.47 -23.13 -26.47
CA LYS A 52 -7.04 -23.18 -27.83
C LYS A 52 -6.18 -23.94 -28.82
N ALA A 53 -4.86 -23.84 -28.70
CA ALA A 53 -3.96 -24.63 -29.53
C ALA A 53 -3.95 -26.10 -29.11
N ASP A 54 -4.07 -26.42 -27.82
CA ASP A 54 -4.21 -27.80 -27.34
C ASP A 54 -5.46 -28.48 -27.91
N LEU A 55 -6.57 -27.74 -28.03
CA LEU A 55 -7.78 -28.24 -28.71
C LEU A 55 -7.50 -28.52 -30.20
N LEU A 56 -6.75 -27.65 -30.87
CA LEU A 56 -6.39 -27.85 -32.28
C LEU A 56 -5.46 -29.06 -32.45
N VAL A 57 -4.49 -29.25 -31.55
CA VAL A 57 -3.62 -30.43 -31.51
C VAL A 57 -4.46 -31.70 -31.39
N ALA A 58 -5.42 -31.73 -30.46
CA ALA A 58 -6.33 -32.88 -30.31
C ALA A 58 -7.14 -33.15 -31.59
N GLN A 59 -7.69 -32.11 -32.21
CA GLN A 59 -8.42 -32.25 -33.48
C GLN A 59 -7.55 -32.75 -34.62
N LEU A 60 -6.29 -32.31 -34.72
CA LEU A 60 -5.34 -32.81 -35.71
C LEU A 60 -5.01 -34.29 -35.49
N PHE A 61 -4.84 -34.71 -34.23
CA PHE A 61 -4.66 -36.12 -33.90
C PHE A 61 -5.88 -36.95 -34.27
N ASP A 62 -7.09 -36.52 -33.90
CA ASP A 62 -8.33 -37.23 -34.22
C ASP A 62 -8.52 -37.34 -35.74
N PHE A 63 -8.31 -36.24 -36.47
CA PHE A 63 -8.39 -36.23 -37.93
C PHE A 63 -7.34 -37.14 -38.58
N SER A 64 -6.13 -37.23 -38.02
CA SER A 64 -5.11 -38.16 -38.54
C SER A 64 -5.56 -39.63 -38.51
N THR A 65 -6.49 -40.00 -37.62
CA THR A 65 -6.98 -41.38 -37.52
C THR A 65 -7.94 -41.76 -38.64
N THR A 66 -8.57 -40.78 -39.29
CA THR A 66 -9.52 -41.01 -40.39
C THR A 66 -8.87 -41.04 -41.76
N GLU A 67 -7.60 -40.66 -41.84
CA GLU A 67 -6.87 -40.42 -43.08
C GLU A 67 -5.95 -41.60 -43.47
N GLY A 68 -5.54 -41.63 -44.74
CA GLY A 68 -4.62 -42.65 -45.25
C GLY A 68 -3.23 -42.59 -44.60
N PRO A 69 -2.43 -43.68 -44.66
CA PRO A 69 -1.19 -43.81 -43.88
C PRO A 69 -0.16 -42.69 -44.11
N GLU A 70 0.01 -42.24 -45.36
CA GLU A 70 0.95 -41.16 -45.70
C GLU A 70 0.51 -39.81 -45.11
N PHE A 71 -0.79 -39.50 -45.17
CA PHE A 71 -1.33 -38.25 -44.66
C PHE A 71 -1.47 -38.26 -43.13
N GLN A 72 -1.75 -39.43 -42.54
CA GLN A 72 -1.77 -39.64 -41.10
C GLN A 72 -0.43 -39.26 -40.46
N VAL A 73 0.69 -39.70 -41.02
CA VAL A 73 2.03 -39.36 -40.47
C VAL A 73 2.28 -37.85 -40.53
N GLY A 74 1.96 -37.20 -41.65
CA GLY A 74 2.10 -35.75 -41.79
C GLY A 74 1.26 -34.97 -40.77
N LEU A 75 0.00 -35.36 -40.55
CA LEU A 75 -0.89 -34.72 -39.58
C LEU A 75 -0.42 -34.92 -38.13
N LYS A 76 0.09 -36.12 -37.79
CA LYS A 76 0.66 -36.37 -36.46
C LYS A 76 1.89 -35.52 -36.20
N ASN A 77 2.82 -35.45 -37.16
CA ASN A 77 4.00 -34.60 -37.04
C ASN A 77 3.61 -33.12 -36.87
N LEU A 78 2.63 -32.63 -37.64
CA LEU A 78 2.10 -31.27 -37.50
C LEU A 78 1.50 -31.02 -36.10
N ALA A 79 0.76 -31.98 -35.57
CA ALA A 79 0.17 -31.90 -34.23
C ALA A 79 1.25 -31.88 -33.14
N GLU A 80 2.28 -32.73 -33.27
CA GLU A 80 3.44 -32.79 -32.37
C GLU A 80 4.24 -31.48 -32.38
N ASP A 81 4.55 -30.94 -33.55
CA ASP A 81 5.24 -29.64 -33.69
C ASP A 81 4.44 -28.51 -33.03
N LEU A 82 3.11 -28.49 -33.21
CA LEU A 82 2.25 -27.50 -32.57
C LEU A 82 2.16 -27.69 -31.05
N ALA A 83 2.19 -28.93 -30.56
CA ALA A 83 2.22 -29.26 -29.14
C ALA A 83 3.51 -28.75 -28.48
N MET A 84 4.67 -28.91 -29.14
CA MET A 84 5.94 -28.37 -28.64
C MET A 84 5.87 -26.84 -28.47
N VAL A 85 5.21 -26.12 -29.39
CA VAL A 85 4.97 -24.67 -29.24
C VAL A 85 4.12 -24.37 -28.00
N GLN A 86 3.20 -25.25 -27.62
CA GLN A 86 2.36 -25.08 -26.42
C GLN A 86 3.14 -25.32 -25.13
N ASP A 87 4.09 -26.25 -25.12
CA ASP A 87 5.00 -26.45 -23.99
C ASP A 87 5.84 -25.18 -23.71
N TYR A 88 6.33 -24.52 -24.76
CA TYR A 88 7.00 -23.22 -24.60
C TYR A 88 6.08 -22.14 -24.04
N ARG A 89 4.81 -22.10 -24.47
CA ARG A 89 3.82 -21.17 -23.91
C ARG A 89 3.50 -21.49 -22.46
N GLN A 90 3.44 -22.76 -22.07
CA GLN A 90 3.26 -23.15 -20.67
C GLN A 90 4.42 -22.64 -19.81
N ALA A 91 5.66 -22.87 -20.25
CA ALA A 91 6.85 -22.33 -19.57
C ALA A 91 6.82 -20.80 -19.50
N GLN A 92 6.32 -20.11 -20.54
CA GLN A 92 6.14 -18.67 -20.54
C GLN A 92 5.11 -18.22 -19.50
N VAL A 93 3.97 -18.89 -19.38
CA VAL A 93 2.93 -18.60 -18.38
C VAL A 93 3.50 -18.75 -16.97
N GLU A 94 4.14 -19.89 -16.67
CA GLU A 94 4.75 -20.13 -15.36
C GLU A 94 5.82 -19.09 -15.01
N ARG A 95 6.65 -18.69 -15.98
CA ARG A 95 7.64 -17.63 -15.79
C ARG A 95 6.99 -16.27 -15.55
N LEU A 96 5.92 -15.93 -16.27
CA LEU A 96 5.18 -14.69 -16.02
C LEU A 96 4.60 -14.68 -14.60
N GLU A 97 4.02 -15.79 -14.15
CA GLU A 97 3.45 -15.88 -12.81
C GLU A 97 4.52 -15.76 -11.72
N THR A 98 5.60 -16.54 -11.83
CA THR A 98 6.62 -16.66 -10.78
C THR A 98 7.62 -15.52 -10.77
N ARG A 99 8.01 -14.99 -11.94
CA ARG A 99 9.08 -13.99 -12.08
C ARG A 99 8.58 -12.57 -12.21
N VAL A 100 7.32 -12.37 -12.58
CA VAL A 100 6.76 -11.03 -12.84
C VAL A 100 5.60 -10.73 -11.90
N VAL A 101 4.55 -11.57 -11.92
CA VAL A 101 3.34 -11.32 -11.13
C VAL A 101 3.59 -11.49 -9.63
N ALA A 102 4.26 -12.56 -9.20
CA ALA A 102 4.51 -12.81 -7.78
C ALA A 102 5.39 -11.73 -7.11
N PRO A 103 6.53 -11.29 -7.70
CA PRO A 103 7.32 -10.19 -7.12
C PRO A 103 6.55 -8.88 -7.06
N LEU A 104 5.73 -8.57 -8.07
CA LEU A 104 4.90 -7.36 -8.07
C LEU A 104 3.84 -7.39 -6.95
N LYS A 105 3.22 -8.55 -6.71
CA LYS A 105 2.29 -8.73 -5.58
C LYS A 105 2.98 -8.52 -4.23
N ALA A 106 4.17 -9.08 -4.05
CA ALA A 106 4.95 -8.90 -2.83
C ALA A 106 5.32 -7.43 -2.58
N TYR A 107 5.60 -6.66 -3.64
CA TYR A 107 5.79 -5.20 -3.54
C TYR A 107 4.55 -4.47 -3.03
N GLY A 108 3.35 -4.92 -3.42
CA GLY A 108 2.09 -4.42 -2.87
C GLY A 108 2.00 -4.60 -1.36
N ASP A 109 2.44 -5.76 -0.83
CA ASP A 109 2.44 -6.03 0.61
C ASP A 109 3.45 -5.14 1.35
N ILE A 110 4.61 -4.86 0.76
CA ILE A 110 5.60 -3.92 1.31
C ILE A 110 4.98 -2.52 1.47
N ILE A 111 4.25 -2.04 0.48
CA ILE A 111 3.61 -0.71 0.53
C ILE A 111 2.52 -0.66 1.59
N LYS A 112 1.69 -1.70 1.68
CA LYS A 112 0.68 -1.83 2.74
C LYS A 112 1.31 -1.82 4.12
N ASN A 113 2.38 -2.60 4.32
CA ASN A 113 3.11 -2.63 5.59
C ASN A 113 3.74 -1.27 5.93
N LYS A 114 4.26 -0.56 4.93
CA LYS A 114 4.81 0.79 5.11
C LYS A 114 3.73 1.80 5.50
N LYS A 115 2.54 1.73 4.90
CA LYS A 115 1.38 2.54 5.27
C LYS A 115 0.94 2.27 6.72
N VAL A 116 0.79 1.00 7.10
CA VAL A 116 0.42 0.61 8.47
C VAL A 116 1.46 1.07 9.49
N SER A 117 2.75 0.92 9.20
CA SER A 117 3.82 1.37 10.10
C SER A 117 3.86 2.89 10.25
N LEU A 118 3.66 3.65 9.16
CA LEU A 118 3.52 5.11 9.25
C LEU A 118 2.32 5.51 10.11
N LEU A 119 1.15 4.92 9.90
CA LEU A 119 -0.06 5.18 10.69
C LEU A 119 0.10 4.84 12.18
N LYS A 120 0.78 3.73 12.48
CA LYS A 120 1.14 3.35 13.86
C LYS A 120 2.08 4.37 14.48
N ALA A 121 3.12 4.80 13.75
CA ALA A 121 4.09 5.77 14.24
C ALA A 121 3.45 7.14 14.54
N THR A 122 2.53 7.63 13.70
CA THR A 122 1.77 8.85 14.00
C THR A 122 0.80 8.67 15.17
N THR A 123 0.12 7.52 15.26
CA THR A 123 -0.85 7.25 16.33
C THR A 123 -0.19 7.17 17.71
N ILE A 124 0.95 6.48 17.83
CA ILE A 124 1.70 6.34 19.08
C ILE A 124 2.27 7.70 19.51
N LYS A 125 2.78 8.50 18.57
CA LYS A 125 3.28 9.85 18.89
C LYS A 125 2.16 10.76 19.35
N PHE A 126 1.02 10.73 18.67
CA PHE A 126 -0.16 11.50 19.07
C PHE A 126 -0.62 11.17 20.50
N SER A 127 -0.66 9.89 20.88
CA SER A 127 -1.02 9.52 22.25
C SER A 127 0.02 9.95 23.27
N ALA A 128 1.32 9.93 22.92
CA ALA A 128 2.39 10.44 23.77
C ALA A 128 2.30 11.96 23.98
N ASP A 129 2.05 12.72 22.90
CA ASP A 129 1.87 14.17 22.95
C ASP A 129 0.64 14.54 23.77
N LEU A 130 -0.49 13.86 23.57
CA LEU A 130 -1.70 14.02 24.39
C LEU A 130 -1.42 13.78 25.88
N ASN A 131 -0.74 12.69 26.22
CA ASN A 131 -0.42 12.35 27.60
C ASN A 131 0.51 13.38 28.25
N ARG A 132 1.40 13.99 27.47
CA ARG A 132 2.28 15.07 27.94
C ARG A 132 1.47 16.33 28.23
N GLU A 133 0.62 16.76 27.30
CA GLU A 133 -0.24 17.93 27.48
C GLU A 133 -1.20 17.77 28.67
N GLN A 134 -1.76 16.57 28.85
CA GLN A 134 -2.64 16.29 30.00
C GLN A 134 -1.90 16.38 31.34
N LYS A 135 -0.61 16.01 31.39
CA LYS A 135 0.22 16.19 32.59
C LYS A 135 0.56 17.67 32.83
N GLU A 136 0.81 18.44 31.77
CA GLU A 136 1.07 19.88 31.91
C GLU A 136 -0.20 20.62 32.37
N LEU A 137 -1.38 20.24 31.89
CA LEU A 137 -2.67 20.74 32.40
C LEU A 137 -2.88 20.41 33.88
N GLN A 138 -2.58 19.18 34.32
CA GLN A 138 -2.67 18.81 35.74
C GLN A 138 -1.68 19.59 36.62
N LYS A 139 -0.50 19.95 36.10
CA LYS A 139 0.45 20.81 36.81
C LYS A 139 -0.06 22.24 36.91
N LEU A 140 -0.59 22.79 35.81
CA LEU A 140 -1.21 24.12 35.78
C LEU A 140 -2.33 24.22 36.83
N GLU A 141 -3.18 23.21 36.93
CA GLU A 141 -4.29 23.18 37.88
C GLU A 141 -3.80 23.16 39.34
N LYS A 142 -2.73 22.42 39.64
CA LYS A 142 -2.08 22.42 40.97
C LYS A 142 -1.45 23.78 41.31
N VAL A 143 -0.82 24.45 40.35
CA VAL A 143 -0.22 25.79 40.55
C VAL A 143 -1.32 26.83 40.80
N ARG A 144 -2.40 26.78 40.01
CA ARG A 144 -3.57 27.65 40.16
C ARG A 144 -4.22 27.52 41.55
N GLN A 145 -4.30 26.31 42.11
CA GLN A 145 -4.86 26.10 43.45
C GLN A 145 -3.92 26.55 44.58
N ARG A 146 -2.60 26.48 44.39
CA ARG A 146 -1.61 26.84 45.42
C ARG A 146 -1.36 28.34 45.53
N SER A 147 -1.48 29.10 44.44
CA SER A 147 -1.21 30.54 44.46
C SER A 147 -2.06 31.30 43.44
N PRO A 148 -3.27 31.77 43.81
CA PRO A 148 -4.19 32.43 42.88
C PRO A 148 -3.78 33.87 42.51
N ALA A 149 -2.82 34.46 43.22
CA ALA A 149 -2.36 35.84 42.99
C ALA A 149 -1.25 35.97 41.95
N ASP A 150 -0.57 34.87 41.58
CA ASP A 150 0.56 34.89 40.66
C ASP A 150 0.10 34.82 39.19
N ARG A 151 -0.61 35.88 38.77
CA ARG A 151 -1.27 35.98 37.45
C ARG A 151 -0.26 35.91 36.29
N GLN A 152 0.96 36.41 36.47
CA GLN A 152 1.99 36.43 35.41
C GLN A 152 2.44 35.00 35.04
N THR A 153 2.66 34.17 36.06
CA THR A 153 3.07 32.77 35.90
C THR A 153 1.94 31.92 35.31
N ILE A 154 0.69 32.19 35.68
CA ILE A 154 -0.49 31.49 35.12
C ILE A 154 -0.70 31.85 33.63
N VAL A 155 -0.58 33.13 33.25
CA VAL A 155 -0.79 33.58 31.86
C VAL A 155 0.28 33.01 30.92
N SER A 156 1.56 33.10 31.29
CA SER A 156 2.66 32.57 30.47
C SER A 156 2.59 31.05 30.27
N PHE A 157 2.04 30.31 31.24
CA PHE A 157 1.85 28.87 31.13
C PHE A 157 0.60 28.51 30.32
N ILE A 158 -0.49 29.28 30.41
CA ILE A 158 -1.69 29.12 29.55
C ILE A 158 -1.32 29.33 28.08
N ASP A 159 -0.51 30.33 27.74
CA ASP A 159 -0.07 30.55 26.36
C ASP A 159 0.74 29.36 25.80
N ALA A 160 1.60 28.76 26.64
CA ALA A 160 2.36 27.57 26.27
C ALA A 160 1.45 26.35 26.03
N VAL A 161 0.47 26.14 26.90
CA VAL A 161 -0.51 25.04 26.80
C VAL A 161 -1.46 25.25 25.62
N HIS A 162 -1.91 26.48 25.36
CA HIS A 162 -2.80 26.80 24.24
C HIS A 162 -2.10 26.56 22.89
N THR A 163 -0.81 26.90 22.81
CA THR A 163 0.04 26.59 21.65
C THR A 163 0.21 25.06 21.46
N GLY A 164 0.35 24.29 22.55
CA GLY A 164 0.41 22.83 22.52
C GLY A 164 -0.92 22.18 22.08
N ILE A 165 -2.04 22.66 22.61
CA ILE A 165 -3.40 22.20 22.24
C ILE A 165 -3.68 22.41 20.75
N ILE A 166 -3.25 23.54 20.16
CA ILE A 166 -3.42 23.80 18.72
C ILE A 166 -2.63 22.81 17.84
N CYS A 167 -1.46 22.31 18.28
CA CYS A 167 -0.77 21.24 17.54
C CYS A 167 -1.53 19.90 17.65
N VAL A 168 -2.04 19.59 18.83
CA VAL A 168 -2.78 18.34 19.10
C VAL A 168 -4.14 18.30 18.38
N THR A 169 -4.86 19.42 18.27
CA THR A 169 -6.15 19.46 17.55
C THR A 169 -6.00 19.27 16.04
N ASN A 170 -4.95 19.80 15.42
CA ASN A 170 -4.64 19.53 14.01
C ASN A 170 -4.40 18.04 13.73
N LEU A 171 -3.75 17.31 14.65
CA LEU A 171 -3.58 15.85 14.57
C LEU A 171 -4.90 15.07 14.69
N LYS A 172 -5.89 15.55 15.47
CA LYS A 172 -7.23 14.94 15.51
C LYS A 172 -7.98 15.08 14.18
N THR A 173 -7.87 16.23 13.52
CA THR A 173 -8.48 16.46 12.19
C THR A 173 -7.91 15.48 11.16
N ILE A 174 -6.61 15.20 11.23
CA ILE A 174 -5.94 14.21 10.38
C ILE A 174 -6.50 12.80 10.65
N LYS A 175 -6.63 12.38 11.92
CA LYS A 175 -7.25 11.07 12.25
C LYS A 175 -8.71 10.94 11.82
N GLY A 176 -9.51 12.00 11.92
CA GLY A 176 -10.92 12.00 11.49
C GLY A 176 -11.08 11.69 10.00
N GLN A 177 -10.12 12.09 9.17
CA GLN A 177 -10.09 11.73 7.75
C GLN A 177 -9.66 10.27 7.49
N TYR A 178 -9.04 9.59 8.46
CA TYR A 178 -8.57 8.19 8.33
C TYR A 178 -9.57 7.14 8.83
N GLN A 179 -10.52 7.51 9.68
CA GLN A 179 -11.59 6.59 10.11
C GLN A 179 -12.66 6.35 9.03
N GLN A 180 -12.65 7.11 7.93
CA GLN A 180 -13.61 6.95 6.82
C GLN A 180 -13.15 5.92 5.77
N TYR A 181 -11.96 5.33 5.93
CA TYR A 181 -11.35 4.36 5.02
C TYR A 181 -11.20 2.95 5.65
N PHE A 182 -11.90 2.68 6.76
CA PHE A 182 -12.07 1.35 7.36
C PHE A 182 -13.54 0.96 7.35
#